data_AF-A0AAX2T6R2-F1
#
_entry.id   AF-A0AAX2T6R2-F1
#
_cell.length_a   1.000
_cell.length_b   1.000
_cell.length_c   1.000
_cell.angle_alpha   90.00
_cell.angle_beta   90.00
_cell.angle_gamma   90.00
#
_symmetry.space_group_name_H-M   'P 1'
#
loop_
_entity.id
_entity.type
_entity.pdbx_description
1 polymer ?
#
loop_
_entity_poly.entity_id
_entity_poly.type
_entity_poly.pdbx_seq_one_letter_code
_entity_poly.pdbx_strand_id
1 'polypeptide(L)' 'KSFMEGREYKHVAHDGMPWDNSPCFYNLEEIDRWIERQASARPRRHLA' A
#
# COMPACT_ATOMS: atom_id res chain seq x y z
N LYS A 1 -5.53 -2.99 7.16
CA LYS A 1 -4.84 -3.92 6.21
C LYS A 1 -3.65 -3.18 5.63
N SER A 2 -2.56 -3.82 5.28
CA SER A 2 -1.49 -3.18 4.51
C SER A 2 -1.76 -3.33 3.00
N PHE A 3 -0.92 -2.72 2.16
CA PHE A 3 -0.87 -2.96 0.72
C PHE A 3 -0.45 -4.39 0.41
N MET A 4 -0.86 -4.89 -0.76
CA MET A 4 -0.57 -6.23 -1.26
C MET A 4 0.27 -6.16 -2.54
N GLU A 5 1.29 -7.02 -2.62
CA GLU A 5 2.08 -7.17 -3.83
C GLU A 5 1.22 -7.71 -4.99
N GLY A 6 1.43 -7.17 -6.18
CA GLY A 6 0.65 -7.47 -7.39
C GLY A 6 -0.67 -6.71 -7.50
N ARG A 7 -1.08 -5.93 -6.48
CA ARG A 7 -2.25 -5.06 -6.53
C ARG A 7 -1.88 -3.59 -6.33
N GLU A 8 -1.49 -3.24 -5.12
CA GLU A 8 -1.12 -1.85 -4.78
C GLU A 8 0.37 -1.56 -5.04
N TYR A 9 1.24 -2.57 -5.04
CA TYR A 9 2.65 -2.40 -5.36
C TYR A 9 3.27 -3.64 -6.03
N LYS A 10 4.46 -3.47 -6.63
CA LYS A 10 5.27 -4.57 -7.17
C LYS A 10 6.76 -4.23 -7.13
N HIS A 11 7.59 -5.20 -6.75
CA HIS A 11 9.05 -5.08 -6.89
C HIS A 11 9.49 -5.22 -8.34
N VAL A 12 10.44 -4.40 -8.76
CA VAL A 12 11.02 -4.44 -10.10
C VAL A 12 12.54 -4.40 -10.04
N ALA A 13 13.15 -5.31 -10.79
CA ALA A 13 14.58 -5.33 -11.06
C ALA A 13 14.80 -5.36 -12.58
N HIS A 14 15.95 -4.87 -13.03
CA HIS A 14 16.26 -4.77 -14.46
C HIS A 14 16.46 -6.14 -15.13
N ASP A 15 16.78 -7.17 -14.36
CA ASP A 15 16.99 -8.55 -14.78
C ASP A 15 15.70 -9.39 -14.74
N GLY A 16 14.59 -8.80 -14.30
CA GLY A 16 13.31 -9.49 -14.13
C GLY A 16 13.22 -10.39 -12.90
N MET A 17 14.25 -10.43 -12.05
CA MET A 17 14.27 -11.18 -10.78
C MET A 17 14.35 -10.20 -9.60
N PRO A 18 13.22 -9.62 -9.18
CA PRO A 18 13.20 -8.73 -8.03
C PRO A 18 13.50 -9.48 -6.72
N TRP A 19 14.22 -8.77 -5.85
CA TRP A 19 14.55 -9.16 -4.48
C TRP A 19 13.77 -8.31 -3.48
N ASP A 20 13.74 -8.72 -2.21
CA ASP A 20 13.01 -8.01 -1.14
C ASP A 20 13.43 -6.55 -0.93
N ASN A 21 14.64 -6.18 -1.37
CA ASN A 21 15.18 -4.82 -1.31
C ASN A 21 15.18 -4.10 -2.67
N SER A 22 14.60 -4.70 -3.70
CA SER A 22 14.53 -4.07 -5.02
C SER A 22 13.59 -2.86 -5.02
N PRO A 23 13.77 -1.91 -5.95
CA PRO A 23 12.85 -0.81 -6.11
C PRO A 23 11.40 -1.29 -6.31
N CYS A 24 10.45 -0.52 -5.79
CA CYS A 24 9.02 -0.79 -5.88
C CYS A 24 8.31 0.26 -6.70
N PHE A 25 7.39 -0.16 -7.56
CA PHE A 25 6.37 0.71 -8.12
C PHE A 25 5.05 0.53 -7.39
N TYR A 26 4.30 1.63 -7.33
CA TYR A 26 2.99 1.70 -6.68
C TYR A 26 1.91 1.97 -7.71
N ASN A 27 0.78 1.28 -7.57
CA ASN A 27 -0.42 1.58 -8.34
C ASN A 27 -1.26 2.58 -7.55
N LEU A 28 -1.14 3.86 -7.91
CA LEU A 28 -1.83 4.94 -7.22
C LEU A 28 -3.35 4.75 -7.22
N GLU A 29 -3.93 4.27 -8.32
CA GLU A 29 -5.38 4.09 -8.42
C GLU A 29 -5.90 3.04 -7.43
N GLU A 30 -5.21 1.90 -7.29
CA GLU A 30 -5.60 0.87 -6.31
C GLU A 30 -5.36 1.33 -4.87
N ILE A 31 -4.31 2.14 -4.65
CA ILE A 31 -4.04 2.76 -3.35
C ILE A 31 -5.17 3.72 -2.98
N ASP A 32 -5.61 4.59 -3.89
CA ASP A 32 -6.70 5.52 -3.65
C ASP A 32 -8.00 4.76 -3.33
N ARG A 33 -8.34 3.75 -4.13
CA ARG A 33 -9.48 2.86 -3.83
C ARG A 33 -9.33 2.14 -2.50
N TRP A 34 -8.11 1.78 -2.10
CA TRP A 34 -7.85 1.16 -0.79
C TRP A 34 -8.08 2.13 0.36
N ILE A 35 -7.66 3.40 0.21
CA ILE A 35 -7.88 4.49 1.18
C ILE A 35 -9.37 4.73 1.35
N GLU A 36 -10.12 4.86 0.25
CA GLU A 36 -11.58 5.11 0.27
C GLU A 36 -12.37 4.01 0.98
N ARG A 37 -11.88 2.76 0.93
CA ARG A 37 -12.50 1.62 1.63
C ARG A 37 -12.17 1.56 3.12
N GLN A 38 -11.24 2.37 3.62
CA GLN A 38 -10.94 2.39 5.05
C GLN A 38 -12.12 3.00 5.82
N ALA A 39 -12.42 2.41 6.99
CA ALA A 39 -13.40 3.01 7.89
C ALA A 39 -12.92 4.41 8.32
N SER A 40 -13.86 5.34 8.47
CA SER A 40 -13.56 6.69 8.96
C SER A 40 -12.74 6.61 10.25
N ALA A 41 -11.70 7.43 10.34
CA ALA A 41 -10.83 7.48 11.50
C ALA A 41 -11.68 7.71 12.76
N ARG A 42 -11.62 6.76 13.70
CA ARG A 42 -12.34 6.91 14.96
C ARG A 42 -11.70 8.05 15.75
N PRO A 43 -12.50 9.02 16.24
CA PRO A 43 -11.98 10.08 17.10
C PRO A 43 -11.26 9.46 18.29
N ARG A 44 -10.04 9.93 18.58
CA ARG A 44 -9.33 9.54 19.79
C ARG A 44 -10.14 10.08 20.97
N ARG A 45 -10.66 9.18 21.83
CA ARG A 45 -11.26 9.60 23.10
C ARG A 45 -10.15 10.21 23.95
N HIS A 46 -10.13 11.53 24.06
CA HIS A 46 -9.40 12.17 25.15
C HIS A 46 -10.17 11.80 26.43
N LEU A 47 -9.61 10.89 27.23
CA LEU A 47 -10.02 10.77 28.63
C LEU A 47 -9.57 12.07 29.30
N ALA A 48 -10.55 12.89 29.67
CA ALA A 48 -10.37 14.01 30.57
C ALA A 48 -10.11 13.50 31.99
#